data_AF-A0AAV1E681-F1
#
_entry.id   AF-A0AAV1E681-F1
#
_cell.length_a   1.000
_cell.length_b   1.000
_cell.length_c   1.000
_cell.angle_alpha   90.00
_cell.angle_beta   90.00
_cell.angle_gamma   90.00
#
_symmetry.space_group_name_H-M   'P 1'
#
loop_
_entity.id
_entity.type
_entity.pdbx_description
1 polymer ?
#
loop_
_entity_poly.entity_id
_entity_poly.type
_entity_poly.pdbx_seq_one_letter_code
_entity_poly.pdbx_strand_id
1 'polypeptide(L)'
;MTGSIVSFAANAVLEGACERVIVGDLYCDIPLGLYVIRGENVVLIGELDLDKEELPSHMTRVSSTEIKRAQKAEREASDLKGTMRKRMEFLDMD
;
A
#
# COMPACT_ATOMS: atom_id res chain seq x y z
N MET A 1 3.01 5.67 -1.10
CA MET A 1 3.92 6.44 -0.23
C MET A 1 4.07 7.82 -0.83
N THR A 2 4.05 8.86 0.00
CA THR A 2 4.19 10.26 -0.40
C THR A 2 5.35 10.89 0.36
N GLY A 3 5.93 11.97 -0.15
CA GLY A 3 7.07 12.66 0.47
C GLY A 3 7.76 13.58 -0.52
N SER A 4 8.61 14.48 -0.03
CA SER A 4 9.40 15.38 -0.88
C SER A 4 10.62 14.64 -1.41
N ILE A 5 10.80 14.59 -2.72
CA ILE A 5 11.98 13.95 -3.33
C ILE A 5 13.20 14.85 -3.10
N VAL A 6 14.18 14.34 -2.35
CA VAL A 6 15.46 15.01 -2.11
C VAL A 6 16.49 14.63 -3.16
N SER A 7 16.46 13.38 -3.63
CA SER A 7 17.36 12.87 -4.67
C SER A 7 16.72 11.70 -5.42
N PHE A 8 16.98 11.63 -6.72
CA PHE A 8 16.53 10.55 -7.59
C PHE A 8 17.61 10.19 -8.62
N ALA A 9 18.29 9.07 -8.40
CA ALA A 9 19.34 8.55 -9.28
C ALA A 9 19.28 7.02 -9.28
N ALA A 10 18.23 6.48 -9.92
CA ALA A 10 17.73 5.11 -9.79
C ALA A 10 17.13 4.79 -8.41
N ASN A 11 17.78 5.16 -7.31
CA ASN A 11 17.18 5.14 -5.97
C ASN A 11 16.51 6.49 -5.65
N ALA A 12 15.47 6.47 -4.81
CA ALA A 12 14.78 7.68 -4.35
C ALA A 12 15.05 7.94 -2.87
N VAL A 13 15.36 9.18 -2.51
CA VAL A 13 15.40 9.64 -1.11
C VAL A 13 14.23 10.59 -0.89
N LEU A 14 13.37 10.28 0.07
CA LEU A 14 12.19 11.05 0.42
C LEU A 14 12.36 11.68 1.80
N GLU A 15 12.15 12.98 1.91
CA GLU A 15 12.01 13.71 3.17
C GLU A 15 10.53 13.89 3.52
N GLY A 16 10.20 13.80 4.82
CA GLY A 16 8.82 13.88 5.30
C GLY A 16 7.94 12.75 4.75
N ALA A 17 8.53 11.59 4.49
CA ALA A 17 7.86 10.45 3.90
C ALA A 17 6.69 9.97 4.77
N CYS A 18 5.58 9.66 4.12
CA CYS A 18 4.37 9.12 4.71
C CYS A 18 3.90 7.90 3.91
N GLU A 19 3.72 6.78 4.59
CA GLU A 19 3.13 5.58 4.01
C GLU A 19 1.62 5.61 4.21
N ARG A 20 0.86 5.55 3.12
CA ARG A 20 -0.59 5.36 3.15
C ARG A 20 -0.91 3.89 2.95
N VAL A 21 -1.57 3.28 3.93
CA VAL A 21 -2.09 1.92 3.87
C VAL A 21 -3.59 1.99 3.61
N ILE A 22 -4.08 1.26 2.61
CA ILE A 22 -5.50 1.21 2.22
C ILE A 22 -5.95 -0.25 2.27
N VAL A 23 -7.10 -0.52 2.91
CA VAL A 23 -7.73 -1.84 2.99
C VAL A 23 -9.23 -1.66 2.81
N GLY A 24 -9.77 -2.06 1.66
CA GLY A 24 -11.14 -1.73 1.27
C GLY A 24 -11.37 -0.21 1.30
N ASP A 25 -12.39 0.24 2.04
CA ASP A 25 -12.73 1.66 2.22
C ASP A 25 -12.00 2.32 3.40
N LEU A 26 -11.05 1.64 4.03
CA LEU A 26 -10.30 2.16 5.17
C LEU A 26 -8.91 2.62 4.73
N TYR A 27 -8.42 3.72 5.28
CA TYR A 27 -7.04 4.16 5.07
C TYR A 27 -6.37 4.66 6.36
N CYS A 28 -5.05 4.61 6.39
CA CYS A 28 -4.24 5.17 7.45
C CYS A 28 -2.92 5.71 6.90
N ASP A 29 -2.53 6.89 7.38
CA ASP A 29 -1.29 7.56 7.04
C ASP A 29 -0.28 7.37 8.19
N ILE A 30 0.85 6.75 7.87
CA ILE A 30 1.92 6.40 8.81
C ILE A 30 3.16 7.26 8.49
N PRO A 31 3.57 8.17 9.37
CA PRO A 31 4.76 8.99 9.15
C PRO A 31 6.03 8.14 9.29
N LEU A 32 6.93 8.27 8.33
CA LEU A 32 8.22 7.58 8.27
C LEU A 32 9.41 8.54 8.42
N GLY A 33 9.25 9.82 8.05
CA GLY A 33 10.32 10.81 8.14
C GLY A 33 11.27 10.74 6.94
N LEU A 34 12.57 10.47 7.17
CA LEU A 34 13.53 10.31 6.08
C LEU A 34 13.54 8.84 5.61
N TYR A 35 13.26 8.61 4.33
CA TYR A 35 13.14 7.27 3.77
C TYR A 35 13.95 7.09 2.48
N VAL A 36 14.61 5.95 2.33
CA VAL A 36 15.40 5.59 1.15
C VAL A 36 14.73 4.42 0.45
N ILE A 37 14.33 4.61 -0.81
CA ILE A 37 13.70 3.60 -1.65
C ILE A 37 14.71 3.15 -2.70
N ARG A 38 14.90 1.83 -2.77
CA ARG A 38 15.75 1.21 -3.77
C ARG A 38 15.04 1.15 -5.12
N GLY A 39 15.74 1.48 -6.20
CA GLY A 39 15.16 1.68 -7.52
C GLY A 39 14.40 0.50 -8.10
N GLU A 40 14.88 -0.73 -7.87
CA GLU A 40 14.19 -1.93 -8.36
C GLU A 40 12.86 -2.20 -7.66
N ASN A 41 12.62 -1.59 -6.49
CA ASN A 41 11.37 -1.73 -5.75
C ASN A 41 10.36 -0.63 -6.13
N VAL A 42 10.73 0.26 -7.04
CA VAL A 42 9.85 1.33 -7.53
C VAL A 42 9.03 0.81 -8.70
N VAL A 43 7.71 0.74 -8.52
CA VAL A 43 6.79 0.40 -9.62
C VAL A 43 6.39 1.66 -10.41
N LEU A 44 6.08 2.74 -9.70
CA LEU A 44 5.64 4.01 -10.29
C LEU A 44 6.01 5.17 -9.34
N ILE A 45 6.40 6.31 -9.92
CA ILE A 45 6.57 7.60 -9.24
C ILE A 45 5.80 8.64 -10.03
N GLY A 46 5.12 9.53 -9.33
CA GLY A 46 4.42 10.68 -9.90
C GLY A 46 4.44 11.86 -8.93
N GLU A 47 4.21 13.05 -9.47
CA GLU A 47 4.03 14.25 -8.68
C GLU A 47 2.66 14.24 -7.98
N LEU A 48 2.63 14.74 -6.75
CA LEU A 48 1.44 14.81 -5.93
C LEU A 48 0.96 16.26 -5.86
N ASP A 49 -0.22 16.53 -6.41
CA ASP A 49 -0.87 17.84 -6.31
C ASP A 49 -1.79 17.87 -5.07
N LEU A 50 -1.30 18.46 -3.99
CA LEU A 50 -2.01 18.53 -2.70
C LEU A 50 -3.35 19.28 -2.79
N ASP A 51 -3.51 20.17 -3.77
CA ASP A 51 -4.74 20.97 -3.91
C ASP A 51 -5.86 20.19 -4.62
N LYS A 52 -5.52 19.10 -5.32
CA LYS A 52 -6.47 18.27 -6.08
C LYS A 52 -6.65 16.87 -5.51
N GLU A 53 -5.83 16.47 -4.55
CA GLU A 53 -5.86 15.12 -3.99
C GLU A 53 -6.97 14.99 -2.93
N GLU A 54 -8.22 14.99 -3.39
CA GLU A 54 -9.33 14.56 -2.57
C GLU A 54 -9.38 13.02 -2.60
N LEU A 55 -9.17 12.41 -1.43
CA LEU A 55 -9.50 11.01 -1.25
C LEU A 55 -10.97 10.79 -1.63
N PRO A 56 -11.33 9.67 -2.27
CA PRO A 56 -12.71 9.36 -2.56
C PRO A 56 -13.58 9.50 -1.30
N SER A 57 -14.79 10.04 -1.44
CA SER A 57 -15.66 10.39 -0.30
C SER A 57 -16.08 9.20 0.58
N HIS A 58 -15.91 7.96 0.09
CA HIS A 58 -16.19 6.74 0.84
C HIS A 58 -15.03 6.31 1.76
N MET A 59 -13.84 6.90 1.62
CA MET A 59 -12.68 6.50 2.41
C MET A 59 -12.76 6.98 3.86
N THR A 60 -12.58 6.06 4.80
CA THR A 60 -12.59 6.32 6.24
C THR A 60 -11.19 6.22 6.82
N ARG A 61 -10.73 7.29 7.47
CA ARG A 61 -9.45 7.30 8.18
C ARG A 61 -9.56 6.49 9.47
N VAL A 62 -8.65 5.54 9.67
CA VAL A 62 -8.59 4.71 10.88
C VAL A 62 -7.22 4.79 11.56
N SER A 63 -7.12 4.22 12.76
CA SER A 63 -5.85 4.15 13.47
C SER A 63 -4.89 3.13 12.85
N SER A 64 -3.60 3.27 13.16
CA SER A 64 -2.56 2.35 12.68
C SER A 64 -2.75 0.92 13.21
N THR A 65 -3.41 0.73 14.35
CA THR A 65 -3.70 -0.60 14.89
C THR A 65 -4.89 -1.25 14.18
N GLU A 66 -5.89 -0.46 13.79
CA GLU A 66 -7.05 -0.93 13.02
C GLU A 66 -6.67 -1.30 11.60
N ILE A 67 -5.93 -0.44 10.89
CA ILE A 67 -5.53 -0.73 9.50
C ILE A 67 -4.65 -1.98 9.42
N LYS A 68 -3.74 -2.19 10.38
CA LYS A 68 -2.87 -3.38 10.43
C LYS A 68 -3.67 -4.65 10.69
N ARG A 69 -4.72 -4.58 11.51
CA ARG A 69 -5.64 -5.71 11.73
C ARG A 69 -6.44 -6.02 10.47
N ALA A 70 -6.96 -4.99 9.79
CA ALA A 70 -7.69 -5.15 8.54
C ALA A 70 -6.80 -5.75 7.45
N GLN A 71 -5.58 -5.24 7.29
CA GLN A 71 -4.60 -5.73 6.30
C GLN A 71 -4.21 -7.19 6.55
N LYS A 72 -4.03 -7.58 7.81
CA LYS A 72 -3.75 -8.97 8.17
C LYS A 72 -4.92 -9.89 7.81
N ALA A 73 -6.16 -9.49 8.13
CA ALA A 73 -7.34 -10.28 7.83
C ALA A 73 -7.56 -10.46 6.30
N GLU A 74 -7.34 -9.40 5.51
CA GLU A 74 -7.42 -9.45 4.05
C GLU A 74 -6.37 -10.39 3.47
N ARG A 75 -5.13 -10.31 3.95
CA ARG A 75 -4.04 -11.18 3.53
C ARG A 75 -4.37 -12.65 3.81
N GLU A 76 -4.79 -12.97 5.03
CA GLU A 76 -5.18 -14.33 5.42
C GLU A 76 -6.34 -14.87 4.57
N ALA A 77 -7.35 -14.04 4.27
CA ALA A 77 -8.44 -14.41 3.39
C ALA A 77 -7.98 -14.67 1.94
N SER A 78 -7.02 -13.86 1.45
CA SER A 78 -6.44 -14.02 0.11
C SER A 78 -5.60 -15.29 -0.01
N ASP A 79 -4.83 -15.63 1.04
CA ASP A 79 -4.01 -16.84 1.09
C ASP A 79 -4.87 -18.11 1.12
N LEU A 80 -5.98 -18.08 1.87
CA LEU A 80 -6.94 -19.17 1.91
C LEU A 80 -7.63 -19.37 0.55
N LYS A 81 -8.08 -18.29 -0.10
CA LYS A 81 -8.66 -18.33 -1.46
C LYS A 81 -7.66 -18.84 -2.48
N GLY A 82 -6.40 -18.40 -2.42
CA GLY A 82 -5.33 -18.86 -3.30
C GLY A 82 -5.05 -20.36 -3.14
N THR A 83 -5.07 -20.86 -1.90
CA THR A 83 -4.89 -22.28 -1.59
C THR A 83 -6.08 -23.12 -2.08
N MET A 84 -7.31 -22.64 -1.89
CA MET A 84 -8.51 -23.32 -2.37
C MET A 84 -8.58 -23.33 -3.91
N ARG A 85 -8.19 -22.24 -4.56
CA ARG A 85 -8.13 -22.16 -6.03
C ARG A 85 -7.13 -23.15 -6.61
N LYS A 86 -5.91 -23.23 -6.06
CA LYS A 86 -4.91 -24.24 -6.47
C LYS A 86 -5.43 -25.68 -6.27
N ARG A 87 -6.20 -25.94 -5.22
CA ARG A 87 -6.80 -27.26 -4.98
C ARG A 87 -7.92 -27.58 -5.97
N MET A 88 -8.73 -26.60 -6.35
CA MET A 88 -9.81 -26.80 -7.32
C MET A 88 -9.27 -26.98 -8.74
N GLU A 89 -8.28 -26.19 -9.15
CA GLU A 89 -7.58 -26.34 -10.44
C GLU A 89 -6.88 -27.70 -10.58
N PHE A 90 -6.49 -28.34 -9.48
CA PHE A 90 -5.94 -29.70 -9.50
C PHE A 90 -7.00 -30.78 -9.76
N LEU A 91 -8.25 -30.55 -9.33
CA LEU A 91 -9.34 -31.53 -9.48
C LEU A 91 -9.98 -31.51 -10.87
N ASP A 92 -9.87 -30.40 -11.60
CA ASP A 92 -10.40 -30.23 -12.96
C ASP A 92 -9.46 -30.81 -14.06
N MET A 93 -8.37 -31.48 -13.68
CA MET A 93 -7.36 -32.07 -14.58
C MET A 93 -7.44 -33.60 -14.72
N ASP A 94 -8.50 -34.22 -14.19
CA ASP A 94 -8.85 -35.64 -14.32
C ASP A 94 -10.25 -35.82 -14.95
#